data_AF-A0A5C7HKS7-F1
#
_entry.id   AF-A0A5C7HKS7-F1
#
_cell.length_a   1.000
_cell.length_b   1.000
_cell.length_c   1.000
_cell.angle_alpha   90.00
_cell.angle_beta   90.00
_cell.angle_gamma   90.00
#
_symmetry.space_group_name_H-M   'P 1'
#
loop_
_entity.id
_entity.type
_entity.pdbx_description
1 polymer ?
#
loop_
_entity_poly.entity_id
_entity_poly.type
_entity_poly.pdbx_seq_one_letter_code
_entity_poly.pdbx_strand_id
1 'polypeptide(L)'
;MESKWNCNDSEMRLNGIFEGNEFIEIVKVGFAPTEIGVMIRNDQGGVVATLSRSLLGAFSANLSEFLALKERLLFAKRLNLVVCWVEVDVVNVVTGVKSCGDRWPYYQ
;
A
#
# COMPACT_ATOMS: atom_id res chain seq x y z
N MET A 1 3.68 1.71 34.35
CA MET A 1 4.91 2.31 33.79
C MET A 1 4.45 3.22 32.67
N GLU A 2 4.51 4.54 32.85
CA GLU A 2 4.06 5.52 31.85
C GLU A 2 5.18 5.78 30.85
N SER A 3 4.96 5.43 29.59
CA SER A 3 5.83 5.81 28.47
C SER A 3 5.44 7.21 27.98
N LYS A 4 6.38 8.15 28.09
CA LYS A 4 6.26 9.49 27.49
C LYS A 4 6.57 9.42 26.00
N TRP A 5 5.59 9.81 25.19
CA TRP A 5 5.69 9.92 23.73
C TRP A 5 6.20 11.30 23.35
N ASN A 6 7.20 11.38 22.48
CA ASN A 6 7.65 12.64 21.90
C ASN A 6 7.73 12.48 20.37
N CYS A 7 6.84 13.17 19.64
CA CYS A 7 6.59 12.94 18.22
C CYS A 7 7.57 13.65 17.26
N ASN A 8 8.68 14.20 17.77
CA ASN A 8 9.61 15.03 16.98
C ASN A 8 10.87 14.28 16.51
N ASP A 9 11.09 13.05 16.96
CA ASP A 9 12.22 12.24 16.51
C ASP A 9 11.74 11.23 15.46
N SER A 10 12.34 11.29 14.27
CA SER A 10 12.22 10.25 13.23
C SER A 10 12.93 8.93 13.62
N GLU A 11 13.41 8.82 14.86
CA GLU A 11 13.98 7.63 15.46
C GLU A 11 13.22 7.26 16.74
N MET A 12 12.43 6.18 16.68
CA MET A 12 11.91 5.55 17.90
C MET A 12 13.03 4.73 18.55
N ARG A 13 13.37 5.05 19.81
CA ARG A 13 14.17 4.17 20.68
C ARG A 13 13.29 3.65 21.82
N LEU A 14 12.92 2.37 21.76
CA LEU A 14 12.32 1.66 22.89
C LEU A 14 13.44 1.23 23.84
N ASN A 15 13.68 2.01 24.89
CA ASN A 15 14.62 1.64 25.94
C ASN A 15 13.90 0.74 26.97
N GLY A 16 13.88 -0.57 26.71
CA GLY A 16 13.56 -1.59 27.70
C GLY A 16 14.83 -2.34 28.07
N ILE A 17 15.33 -2.19 29.30
CA ILE A 17 16.39 -3.06 29.83
C ILE A 17 15.67 -4.28 30.42
N PHE A 18 15.81 -5.43 29.76
CA PHE A 18 15.41 -6.73 30.31
C PHE A 18 16.67 -7.54 30.57
N GLU A 19 16.88 -7.94 31.82
CA GLU A 19 18.00 -8.78 32.24
C GLU A 19 17.79 -10.20 31.71
N GLY A 20 18.66 -10.64 30.80
CA GLY A 20 18.69 -12.01 30.28
C GLY A 20 19.29 -12.05 28.87
N ASN A 21 20.13 -13.05 28.59
CA ASN A 21 20.87 -13.23 27.34
C ASN A 21 19.99 -13.53 26.11
N GLU A 22 19.10 -12.61 25.73
CA GLU A 22 18.31 -12.70 24.50
C GLU A 22 18.76 -11.61 23.52
N PHE A 23 18.97 -12.01 22.27
CA PHE A 23 19.38 -11.13 21.18
C PHE A 23 18.34 -10.01 21.01
N ILE A 24 18.75 -8.76 21.25
CA ILE A 24 17.92 -7.59 20.98
C ILE A 24 18.01 -7.29 19.48
N GLU A 25 16.99 -7.71 18.72
CA GLU A 25 16.79 -7.17 17.38
C GLU A 25 16.19 -5.77 17.52
N ILE A 26 17.02 -4.74 17.38
CA ILE A 26 16.58 -3.35 17.33
C ILE A 26 15.86 -3.17 15.98
N VAL A 27 14.55 -3.42 15.95
CA VAL A 27 13.72 -3.13 14.78
C VAL A 27 13.60 -1.62 14.67
N LYS A 28 14.39 -1.02 13.78
CA LYS A 28 14.27 0.38 13.42
C LYS A 28 12.93 0.56 12.69
N VAL A 29 11.90 1.03 13.38
CA VAL A 29 10.60 1.36 12.77
C VAL A 29 10.77 2.67 12.00
N GLY A 30 11.38 2.59 10.82
CA GLY A 30 11.42 3.68 9.85
C GLY A 30 10.19 3.61 8.95
N PHE A 31 9.50 4.73 8.77
CA PHE A 31 8.52 4.86 7.70
C PHE A 31 9.28 5.22 6.41
N ALA A 32 9.25 4.34 5.42
CA ALA A 32 9.78 4.62 4.09
C ALA A 32 8.62 5.11 3.20
N PRO A 33 8.78 6.20 2.45
CA PRO A 33 7.75 6.60 1.50
C PRO A 33 7.65 5.55 0.39
N THR A 34 6.45 5.03 0.17
CA THR A 34 6.11 4.25 -1.03
C THR A 34 5.46 5.21 -2.03
N GLU A 35 6.06 5.37 -3.20
CA GLU A 35 5.53 6.21 -4.26
C GLU A 35 4.59 5.42 -5.18
N ILE A 36 3.42 5.96 -5.46
CA ILE A 36 2.39 5.33 -6.29
C ILE A 36 2.08 6.24 -7.47
N GLY A 37 2.27 5.70 -8.67
CA GLY A 37 1.77 6.26 -9.92
C GLY A 37 0.47 5.60 -10.36
N VAL A 38 -0.45 6.42 -10.85
CA VAL A 38 -1.71 6.00 -11.47
C VAL A 38 -1.86 6.68 -12.82
N MET A 39 -2.20 5.91 -13.85
CA MET A 39 -2.59 6.40 -15.16
C MET A 39 -3.87 5.69 -15.59
N ILE A 40 -4.91 6.47 -15.87
CA ILE A 40 -6.18 5.99 -16.41
C ILE A 40 -6.21 6.33 -17.89
N ARG A 41 -6.45 5.31 -18.72
CA ARG A 41 -6.62 5.45 -20.16
C ARG A 41 -8.05 5.17 -20.58
N ASN A 42 -8.49 5.80 -21.66
CA ASN A 42 -9.72 5.43 -22.35
C ASN A 42 -9.48 4.20 -23.24
N ASP A 43 -10.56 3.73 -23.88
CA ASP A 43 -10.59 2.61 -24.81
C ASP A 43 -9.73 2.80 -26.06
N GLN A 44 -9.41 4.05 -26.41
CA GLN A 44 -8.52 4.41 -27.52
C GLN A 44 -7.04 4.50 -27.07
N GLY A 45 -6.73 4.15 -25.82
CA GLY A 45 -5.39 4.23 -25.24
C GLY A 45 -4.95 5.64 -24.83
N GLY A 46 -5.79 6.65 -25.01
CA GLY A 46 -5.53 8.03 -24.61
C GLY A 46 -5.60 8.21 -23.09
N VAL A 47 -4.70 9.02 -22.53
CA VAL A 47 -4.67 9.30 -21.08
C VAL A 47 -5.80 10.25 -20.69
N VAL A 48 -6.63 9.80 -19.76
CA VAL A 48 -7.77 10.58 -19.22
C VAL A 48 -7.38 11.28 -17.93
N ALA A 49 -6.63 10.59 -17.07
CA ALA A 49 -6.23 11.12 -15.78
C ALA A 49 -4.95 10.46 -15.28
N THR A 50 -4.16 11.22 -14.52
CA THR A 50 -2.95 10.75 -13.85
C THR A 50 -2.93 11.22 -12.41
N LEU A 51 -2.37 10.41 -11.52
CA LEU A 51 -2.14 10.77 -10.13
C LEU A 51 -0.77 10.23 -9.71
N SER A 52 -0.03 11.04 -8.95
CA SER A 52 1.14 10.59 -8.19
C SER A 52 0.87 10.87 -6.72
N ARG A 53 1.15 9.90 -5.85
CA ARG A 53 0.94 10.00 -4.41
C ARG A 53 1.99 9.18 -3.65
N SER A 54 2.53 9.75 -2.59
CA SER A 54 3.34 9.00 -1.63
C SER A 54 2.48 8.49 -0.47
N LEU A 55 2.60 7.21 -0.15
CA LEU A 55 2.08 6.62 1.08
C LEU A 55 3.22 6.49 2.09
N LEU A 56 3.03 7.06 3.28
CA LEU A 56 3.97 6.91 4.38
C LEU A 56 3.63 5.63 5.15
N GLY A 57 4.58 4.71 5.24
CA GLY A 57 4.37 3.42 5.88
C GLY A 57 5.62 2.55 5.86
N ALA A 58 5.60 1.45 6.60
CA ALA A 58 6.57 0.38 6.44
C ALA A 58 5.87 -0.79 5.74
N PHE A 59 5.63 -0.66 4.44
CA PHE A 59 4.93 -1.67 3.65
C PHE A 59 5.93 -2.61 2.99
N SER A 60 5.63 -3.91 2.98
CA SER A 60 6.34 -4.84 2.11
C SER A 60 6.09 -4.49 0.64
N ALA A 61 6.96 -4.94 -0.27
CA ALA A 61 6.77 -4.75 -1.70
C ALA A 61 5.40 -5.30 -2.15
N ASN A 62 5.06 -6.53 -1.76
CA ASN A 62 3.77 -7.14 -2.10
C ASN A 62 2.58 -6.31 -1.60
N LEU A 63 2.61 -5.83 -0.35
CA LEU A 63 1.52 -5.02 0.19
C LEU A 63 1.43 -3.66 -0.50
N SER A 64 2.57 -3.06 -0.85
CA SER A 64 2.64 -1.79 -1.59
C SER A 64 1.91 -1.88 -2.94
N GLU A 65 2.03 -3.00 -3.63
CA GLU A 65 1.35 -3.23 -4.91
C GLU A 65 -0.17 -3.36 -4.77
N PHE A 66 -0.66 -4.04 -3.72
CA PHE A 66 -2.08 -4.07 -3.41
C PHE A 66 -2.62 -2.69 -3.02
N LEU A 67 -1.83 -1.89 -2.29
CA LEU A 67 -2.18 -0.51 -1.94
C LEU A 67 -2.20 0.37 -3.19
N ALA A 68 -1.26 0.21 -4.11
CA ALA A 68 -1.24 0.87 -5.40
C ALA A 68 -2.50 0.54 -6.21
N LEU A 69 -2.87 -0.73 -6.32
CA LEU A 69 -4.12 -1.15 -6.97
C LEU A 69 -5.35 -0.50 -6.34
N LYS A 70 -5.45 -0.51 -5.00
CA LYS A 70 -6.55 0.10 -4.27
C LYS A 70 -6.64 1.61 -4.54
N GLU A 71 -5.52 2.34 -4.48
CA GLU A 71 -5.48 3.77 -4.75
C GLU A 71 -5.87 4.10 -6.20
N ARG A 72 -5.43 3.28 -7.18
CA ARG A 72 -5.84 3.39 -8.59
C ARG A 72 -7.36 3.30 -8.75
N LEU A 73 -7.99 2.30 -8.12
CA LEU A 73 -9.44 2.09 -8.18
C LEU A 73 -10.22 3.19 -7.46
N LEU A 74 -9.74 3.64 -6.30
CA LEU A 74 -10.36 4.75 -5.58
C LEU A 74 -10.28 6.05 -6.38
N PHE A 75 -9.17 6.30 -7.06
CA PHE A 75 -9.01 7.46 -7.93
C PHE A 75 -10.01 7.43 -9.09
N ALA A 76 -10.13 6.30 -9.79
CA ALA A 76 -11.13 6.12 -10.84
C ALA A 76 -12.57 6.33 -10.33
N LYS A 77 -12.88 5.78 -9.14
CA LYS A 77 -14.19 5.97 -8.50
C LYS A 77 -14.48 7.43 -8.17
N ARG A 78 -13.50 8.18 -7.66
CA ARG A 78 -13.66 9.63 -7.37
C ARG A 78 -13.93 10.46 -8.62
N LEU A 79 -13.44 10.01 -9.77
CA LEU A 79 -13.72 10.61 -11.08
C LEU A 79 -15.02 10.10 -11.72
N ASN A 80 -15.79 9.26 -11.02
CA ASN A 80 -16.99 8.60 -11.54
C ASN A 80 -16.75 7.81 -12.84
N LEU A 81 -15.56 7.21 -12.98
CA LEU A 81 -15.22 6.37 -14.12
C LEU A 81 -15.54 4.90 -13.84
N VAL A 82 -16.05 4.21 -14.86
CA VAL A 82 -16.20 2.75 -14.85
C VAL A 82 -14.88 2.13 -15.31
N VAL A 83 -14.33 1.22 -14.50
CA VAL A 83 -13.07 0.53 -14.79
C VAL A 83 -13.37 -0.85 -15.36
N CYS A 84 -13.01 -1.08 -16.63
CA CYS A 84 -13.18 -2.38 -17.28
C CYS A 84 -11.95 -3.28 -17.13
N TRP A 85 -10.75 -2.69 -17.09
CA TRP A 85 -9.47 -3.40 -17.08
C TRP A 85 -8.50 -2.70 -16.15
N VAL A 86 -7.62 -3.46 -15.50
CA VAL A 86 -6.50 -2.92 -14.75
C VAL A 86 -5.23 -3.63 -15.19
N GLU A 87 -4.23 -2.85 -15.57
CA GLU A 87 -2.89 -3.36 -15.87
C GLU A 87 -2.03 -3.30 -14.61
N VAL A 88 -1.41 -4.43 -14.28
CA VAL A 88 -0.49 -4.63 -13.17
C VAL A 88 0.64 -5.54 -13.65
N ASP A 89 1.87 -5.20 -13.29
CA ASP A 89 3.10 -5.91 -13.60
C ASP A 89 3.45 -7.00 -12.56
N VAL A 90 2.76 -6.99 -11.41
CA VAL A 90 3.03 -7.91 -10.31
C VAL A 90 2.06 -9.09 -10.29
N VAL A 91 2.56 -10.28 -10.61
CA VAL A 91 1.79 -11.54 -10.67
C VAL A 91 1.08 -11.85 -9.35
N ASN A 92 1.69 -11.53 -8.20
CA ASN A 92 1.09 -11.76 -6.88
C ASN A 92 -0.23 -11.01 -6.69
N VAL A 93 -0.33 -9.80 -7.25
CA VAL A 93 -1.57 -9.01 -7.21
C VAL A 93 -2.64 -9.66 -8.08
N VAL A 94 -2.28 -10.09 -9.30
CA VAL A 94 -3.21 -10.78 -10.21
C VAL A 94 -3.77 -12.05 -9.56
N THR A 95 -2.91 -12.89 -8.99
CA THR A 95 -3.31 -14.13 -8.31
C THR A 95 -4.16 -13.83 -7.08
N GLY A 96 -3.76 -12.85 -6.27
CA GLY A 96 -4.50 -12.44 -5.07
C GLY A 96 -5.92 -11.97 -5.38
N VAL A 97 -6.07 -11.09 -6.38
CA VAL A 97 -7.38 -10.58 -6.80
C VAL A 97 -8.27 -11.70 -7.37
N LYS A 98 -7.72 -12.55 -8.25
CA LYS A 98 -8.47 -13.66 -8.84
C LYS A 98 -8.97 -14.65 -7.79
N SER A 99 -8.11 -15.01 -6.84
CA SER A 99 -8.48 -15.93 -5.74
C SER A 99 -9.55 -15.38 -4.79
N CYS A 100 -9.72 -14.06 -4.74
CA CYS A 100 -10.76 -13.39 -3.96
C CYS A 100 -12.08 -13.21 -4.76
N GLY A 101 -11.99 -13.18 -6.09
CA GLY A 101 -13.10 -12.96 -7.02
C GLY A 101 -14.19 -14.03 -6.97
N ASP A 102 -13.84 -15.29 -6.65
CA ASP A 102 -14.80 -16.40 -6.51
C ASP A 102 -15.80 -16.22 -5.34
N ARG A 103 -15.67 -15.13 -4.57
CA ARG A 103 -16.55 -14.77 -3.46
C ARG A 103 -17.45 -13.55 -3.71
N TRP A 104 -17.40 -12.93 -4.90
CA TRP A 104 -18.23 -11.76 -5.24
C TRP A 104 -19.54 -12.18 -5.93
N PRO A 105 -20.72 -11.99 -5.31
CA PRO A 105 -21.99 -12.56 -5.79
C PRO A 105 -22.69 -11.74 -6.88
N TYR A 106 -22.01 -10.85 -7.59
CA TYR A 106 -22.67 -9.95 -8.54
C TYR A 106 -21.87 -9.86 -9.82
N TYR A 107 -21.98 -10.87 -10.68
CA TYR A 107 -21.99 -10.80 -12.15
C TYR A 107 -22.15 -12.25 -12.67
N GLN A 108 -23.39 -12.74 -12.64
CA GLN A 108 -23.90 -13.75 -13.58
C GLN A 108 -24.92 -13.07 -14.48
#